data_AF-A0A382EW54-F1
#
_entry.id   AF-A0A382EW54-F1
#
_cell.length_a   1.000
_cell.length_b   1.000
_cell.length_c   1.000
_cell.angle_alpha   90.00
_cell.angle_beta   90.00
_cell.angle_gamma   90.00
#
_symmetry.space_group_name_H-M   'P 1'
#
loop_
_entity.id
_entity.type
_entity.pdbx_description
1 polymer ?
#
loop_
_entity_poly.entity_id
_entity_poly.type
_entity_poly.pdbx_seq_one_letter_code
_entity_poly.pdbx_strand_id
1 'polypeptide(L)' 'FSITDLNRNIPVSYRGILPSLFREGQGVIVQGRLENSDHFIADEVMAKHDENYMPPEVADALKKSGKWKGKPE' A
#
# COMPACT_ATOMS: atom_id res chain seq x y z
N PHE A 1 7.66 -13.12 -1.19
CA PHE A 1 7.18 -12.68 0.13
C PHE A 1 5.85 -13.38 0.42
N SER A 2 5.26 -13.28 1.61
CA SER A 2 3.93 -13.85 1.90
C SER A 2 2.96 -12.71 2.18
N ILE A 3 1.73 -12.81 1.68
CA ILE A 3 0.63 -11.90 2.00
C ILE A 3 -0.43 -12.64 2.79
N THR A 4 -1.15 -11.91 3.64
CA THR A 4 -2.19 -12.50 4.50
C THR A 4 -3.43 -11.63 4.51
N ASP A 5 -4.60 -12.27 4.53
CA ASP A 5 -5.89 -11.63 4.84
C ASP A 5 -6.26 -11.80 6.32
N LEU A 6 -5.31 -12.20 7.17
CA LEU A 6 -5.46 -12.61 8.58
C LEU A 6 -6.11 -13.99 8.79
N ASN A 7 -6.65 -14.63 7.74
CA ASN A 7 -7.19 -15.99 7.82
C ASN A 7 -6.29 -17.01 7.14
N ARG A 8 -5.60 -16.60 6.05
CA ARG A 8 -4.74 -17.45 5.23
C ARG A 8 -3.52 -16.68 4.77
N ASN A 9 -2.40 -17.39 4.67
CA ASN A 9 -1.15 -16.85 4.17
C ASN A 9 -0.88 -17.43 2.78
N ILE A 10 -0.67 -16.56 1.79
CA ILE A 10 -0.40 -16.97 0.41
C ILE A 10 1.04 -16.54 0.06
N PRO A 11 1.92 -17.49 -0.32
CA PRO A 11 3.23 -17.15 -0.86
C PRO A 11 3.09 -16.48 -2.24
N VAL A 12 3.83 -15.38 -2.37
CA VAL A 12 3.90 -14.54 -3.57
C VAL A 12 5.33 -14.57 -4.13
N SER A 13 5.46 -15.01 -5.38
CA SER A 13 6.66 -14.84 -6.18
C SER A 13 6.56 -13.55 -6.99
N TYR A 14 7.51 -12.65 -6.83
CA TYR A 14 7.59 -11.42 -7.63
C TYR A 14 9.00 -11.27 -8.18
N ARG A 15 9.11 -10.93 -9.46
CA ARG A 15 10.40 -10.68 -10.12
C ARG A 15 10.46 -9.23 -10.56
N GLY A 16 11.07 -8.38 -9.74
CA GLY A 16 11.21 -6.96 -10.03
C GLY A 16 11.73 -6.18 -8.82
N ILE A 17 11.71 -4.85 -8.95
CA ILE A 17 12.04 -3.95 -7.85
C ILE A 17 10.75 -3.75 -7.04
N LEU A 18 10.84 -3.97 -5.72
CA LEU A 18 9.75 -3.65 -4.81
C LEU A 18 9.73 -2.13 -4.54
N PRO A 19 8.55 -1.51 -4.39
CA PRO A 19 8.46 -0.11 -3.98
C PRO A 19 9.26 0.15 -2.71
N SER A 20 9.84 1.35 -2.57
CA SER A 20 10.59 1.74 -1.37
C SER A 20 9.76 1.71 -0.08
N LEU A 21 8.44 1.79 -0.21
CA LEU A 21 7.46 1.73 0.88
C LEU A 21 6.99 0.31 1.20
N PHE A 22 7.48 -0.73 0.49
CA PHE A 22 7.15 -2.10 0.82
C PHE A 22 7.84 -2.53 2.13
N ARG A 23 7.06 -2.74 3.19
CA ARG A 23 7.55 -3.20 4.50
C ARG A 23 6.59 -4.20 5.13
N GLU A 24 7.11 -4.99 6.06
CA GLU A 24 6.30 -5.91 6.87
C GLU A 24 5.23 -5.15 7.68
N GLY A 25 4.04 -5.73 7.79
CA GLY A 25 2.92 -5.15 8.54
C GLY A 25 2.15 -4.03 7.83
N GLN A 26 2.56 -3.65 6.61
CA GLN A 26 1.84 -2.66 5.80
C GLN A 26 0.95 -3.34 4.76
N GLY A 27 -0.19 -2.72 4.46
CA GLY A 27 -1.07 -3.17 3.39
C GLY A 27 -0.40 -3.03 2.03
N VAL A 28 -0.53 -4.04 1.18
CA VAL A 28 0.01 -4.04 -0.18
C VAL A 28 -1.03 -4.57 -1.15
N ILE A 29 -1.01 -4.06 -2.38
CA ILE A 29 -1.82 -4.56 -3.49
C ILE A 29 -0.87 -5.27 -4.43
N VAL A 30 -1.22 -6.51 -4.78
CA VAL A 30 -0.42 -7.36 -5.66
C VAL A 30 -1.30 -7.75 -6.84
N GLN A 31 -0.81 -7.51 -8.06
CA GLN A 31 -1.48 -7.90 -9.30
C GLN A 31 -0.66 -8.97 -10.01
N GLY A 32 -1.35 -9.96 -10.58
CA GLY A 32 -0.71 -11.06 -11.29
C GLY A 32 -1.65 -12.26 -11.45
N ARG A 33 -1.10 -13.46 -11.38
CA ARG A 33 -1.82 -14.72 -11.61
C ARG A 33 -1.65 -15.70 -10.46
N LEU A 34 -2.74 -16.36 -10.08
CA LEU A 34 -2.70 -17.52 -9.20
C LEU A 34 -2.31 -18.76 -10.02
N GLU A 35 -1.16 -19.38 -9.74
CA GLU A 35 -0.69 -20.58 -10.46
C GLU A 35 -1.36 -21.84 -9.91
N ASN A 36 -1.41 -21.95 -8.57
CA ASN A 36 -2.05 -23.03 -7.83
C ASN A 36 -2.87 -22.41 -6.69
N SER A 37 -3.77 -23.17 -6.06
CA SER A 37 -4.62 -22.67 -4.95
C SER A 37 -3.85 -21.96 -3.83
N ASP A 38 -2.55 -22.24 -3.70
CA ASP A 38 -1.70 -21.73 -2.64
C ASP A 38 -0.46 -20.99 -3.15
N HIS A 39 -0.35 -20.62 -4.43
CA HIS A 39 0.82 -19.88 -4.94
C HIS A 39 0.43 -18.80 -5.95
N PHE A 40 0.78 -17.55 -5.62
CA PHE A 40 0.55 -16.38 -6.46
C PHE A 40 1.85 -15.90 -7.15
N ILE A 41 1.78 -15.69 -8.45
CA ILE A 41 2.84 -15.08 -9.26
C ILE A 41 2.44 -13.62 -9.52
N ALA A 42 3.20 -12.69 -8.96
CA ALA A 42 2.98 -11.26 -9.10
C ALA A 42 3.71 -10.69 -10.31
N ASP A 43 2.99 -9.90 -11.09
CA ASP A 43 3.52 -9.08 -12.17
C ASP A 43 3.77 -7.64 -11.69
N GLU A 44 2.98 -7.14 -10.73
CA GLU A 44 3.09 -5.80 -10.16
C GLU A 44 2.81 -5.80 -8.64
N VAL A 45 3.58 -4.99 -7.90
CA VAL A 45 3.41 -4.82 -6.45
C VAL A 45 3.33 -3.32 -6.13
N MET A 46 2.24 -2.93 -5.50
CA MET A 46 1.98 -1.56 -5.05
C MET A 46 1.87 -1.56 -3.52
N ALA A 47 2.62 -0.68 -2.86
CA ALA A 47 2.45 -0.47 -1.42
C ALA A 47 1.23 0.46 -1.19
N LYS A 48 0.35 0.13 -0.24
CA LYS A 48 -0.70 1.06 0.17
C LYS A 48 -0.01 2.30 0.75
N HIS A 49 -0.26 3.47 0.17
CA HIS A 49 0.11 4.73 0.79
C HIS A 49 -0.80 4.96 2.00
N ASP A 50 -0.23 5.47 3.10
CA ASP A 50 -0.94 5.82 4.34
C ASP A 50 -2.31 6.47 4.06
N GLU A 51 -3.33 6.11 4.84
CA GLU A 51 -4.68 6.66 4.79
C GLU A 51 -4.75 8.18 5.08
N ASN A 52 -3.61 8.83 5.32
CA ASN A 52 -3.45 10.28 5.45
C ASN A 52 -3.01 10.96 4.14
N TYR A 53 -3.30 10.40 2.96
CA TYR A 53 -3.09 11.11 1.70
C TYR A 53 -3.97 12.37 1.66
N MET A 54 -3.39 13.51 2.01
CA MET A 54 -3.92 14.83 1.71
C MET A 54 -3.32 15.25 0.37
N PRO A 55 -4.11 15.30 -0.71
CA PRO A 55 -3.64 15.91 -1.95
C PRO A 55 -3.11 17.32 -1.66
N PRO A 56 -2.02 17.76 -2.32
CA PRO A 56 -1.50 19.12 -2.14
C PRO A 56 -2.57 20.18 -2.41
N GLU A 57 -3.49 19.91 -3.35
CA GLU A 57 -4.66 20.75 -3.63
C GLU A 57 -5.59 20.92 -2.41
N VAL A 58 -5.79 19.86 -1.64
CA VAL A 58 -6.61 19.87 -0.42
C VAL A 58 -5.86 20.58 0.71
N ALA A 59 -4.55 20.38 0.83
CA ALA A 59 -3.72 21.11 1.79
C ALA A 59 -3.73 22.63 1.52
N ASP A 60 -3.63 23.04 0.25
CA ASP A 60 -3.71 24.46 -0.13
C ASP A 60 -5.11 25.04 0.06
N ALA A 61 -6.17 24.28 -0.23
CA ALA A 61 -7.54 24.69 0.04
C ALA A 61 -7.82 24.85 1.55
N LEU A 62 -7.29 23.95 2.39
CA LEU A 62 -7.42 24.02 3.84
C LEU A 62 -6.60 25.17 4.46
N LYS A 63 -5.41 25.47 3.92
CA LYS A 63 -4.61 26.65 4.31
C LYS A 63 -5.30 27.96 3.92
N LYS A 64 -5.84 28.06 2.70
CA LYS A 64 -6.56 29.26 2.23
C LYS A 64 -7.88 29.51 2.98
N SER A 65 -8.54 28.46 3.47
CA SER A 65 -9.81 28.56 4.22
C SER A 65 -9.64 28.77 5.72
N GLY A 66 -8.39 28.85 6.24
CA GLY A 66 -8.11 29.17 7.64
C GLY A 66 -8.51 28.10 8.65
N LYS A 67 -8.88 26.88 8.20
CA LYS A 67 -9.29 25.76 9.07
C LYS A 67 -8.18 24.76 9.39
N TRP A 68 -6.92 25.08 9.06
CA TRP A 68 -5.79 24.21 9.32
C TRP A 68 -5.43 24.20 10.81
N LYS A 69 -5.83 23.16 11.54
CA LYS A 69 -5.20 22.79 12.82
C LYS A 69 -4.13 21.76 12.50
N GLY A 70 -2.86 22.18 12.50
CA GLY A 70 -1.72 21.26 12.35
C GLY A 70 -1.81 20.11 13.34
N LYS A 71 -1.29 18.94 12.96
CA LYS A 71 -1.14 17.79 13.86
C LYS A 71 -0.40 18.24 15.14
N PRO A 72 -0.88 17.91 16.35
CA PRO A 72 -0.02 17.94 17.53
C PRO A 72 1.03 16.81 17.39
N GLU A 73 2.24 17.07 17.88
CA GLU A 73 3.36 16.14 17.95
C GLU A 73 3.02 14.81 18.65
#